data_AF-A0A137P9I4-F1
#
_entry.id   AF-A0A137P9I4-F1
#
_cell.length_a   1.000
_cell.length_b   1.000
_cell.length_c   1.000
_cell.angle_alpha   90.00
_cell.angle_beta   90.00
_cell.angle_gamma   90.00
#
_symmetry.space_group_name_H-M   'P 1'
#
loop_
_entity.id
_entity.type
_entity.pdbx_description
1 polymer ?
#
loop_
_entity_poly.entity_id
_entity_poly.type
_entity_poly.pdbx_seq_one_letter_code
_entity_poly.pdbx_strand_id
1 'polypeptide(L)'
;MIKPLALFAAILGVSAHSNLHKPQPRGNLEWWGYCSRGNGCSTACDAPRAKSTIDSPYVQAKEIRRGETIEVEWLRQNHPGGFVRLAMVPFDQSDDASAFDRHATHYSCYESTCREDSHDSFLGVNNGSGSQACTTKFQVPKSLPNGPVTLQWLWYGGGVLFADQNASFAHYVNCADMKIVGDEPIVNESITPTFDAVDKGAGVQGKCRYWSTNSSKGCSKGAETKDQCGYGGEQFGEPAELQNIAEQF
;
A
#
# COMPACT_ATOMS: atom_id res chain seq x y z
N MET A 1 39.40 -12.35 37.26
CA MET A 1 38.39 -13.07 36.45
C MET A 1 37.44 -12.05 35.86
N ILE A 2 37.60 -11.72 34.57
CA ILE A 2 36.79 -10.71 33.87
C ILE A 2 35.62 -11.45 33.22
N LYS A 3 34.38 -11.13 33.61
CA LYS A 3 33.17 -11.67 32.98
C LYS A 3 32.99 -11.02 31.60
N PRO A 4 32.74 -11.79 30.52
CA PRO A 4 32.41 -11.19 29.23
C PRO A 4 30.98 -10.64 29.29
N LEU A 5 30.84 -9.36 28.97
CA LEU A 5 29.56 -8.68 28.78
C LEU A 5 29.05 -9.08 27.39
N ALA A 6 27.95 -9.84 27.33
CA ALA A 6 27.28 -10.18 26.08
C ALA A 6 26.57 -8.93 25.54
N LEU A 7 27.13 -8.33 24.48
CA LEU A 7 26.52 -7.22 23.76
C LEU A 7 25.47 -7.81 22.79
N PHE A 8 24.20 -7.79 23.19
CA PHE A 8 23.09 -7.99 22.25
C PHE A 8 22.95 -6.72 21.40
N ALA A 9 23.55 -6.72 20.22
CA ALA A 9 23.25 -5.72 19.20
C ALA A 9 21.85 -6.01 18.64
N ALA A 10 20.86 -5.23 19.06
CA ALA A 10 19.58 -5.17 18.38
C ALA A 10 19.83 -4.54 17.01
N ILE A 11 19.90 -5.38 15.97
CA ILE A 11 19.87 -4.91 14.59
C ILE A 11 18.45 -4.41 14.36
N LEU A 12 18.21 -3.12 14.57
CA LEU A 12 17.05 -2.43 14.02
C LEU A 12 17.23 -2.47 12.50
N GLY A 13 16.60 -3.46 11.86
CA GLY A 13 16.51 -3.50 10.41
C GLY A 13 15.84 -2.22 9.95
N VAL A 14 16.61 -1.34 9.30
CA VAL A 14 16.06 -0.20 8.57
C VAL A 14 15.32 -0.81 7.39
N SER A 15 14.02 -1.09 7.55
CA SER A 15 13.19 -1.43 6.41
C SER A 15 13.04 -0.16 5.58
N ALA A 16 13.77 -0.11 4.47
CA ALA A 16 13.77 1.03 3.56
C ALA A 16 12.46 1.14 2.75
N HIS A 17 11.48 0.26 2.95
CA HIS A 17 10.29 0.21 2.12
C HIS A 17 9.05 -0.03 2.96
N SER A 18 8.02 0.79 2.74
CA SER A 18 6.75 0.69 3.44
C SER A 18 6.02 -0.59 3.06
N ASN A 19 5.33 -1.13 4.05
CA ASN A 19 4.56 -2.35 3.92
C ASN A 19 3.27 -2.25 4.72
N LEU A 20 2.26 -2.99 4.24
CA LEU A 20 1.05 -3.24 4.99
C LEU A 20 1.39 -3.83 6.37
N HIS A 21 0.78 -3.29 7.40
CA HIS A 21 0.91 -3.74 8.80
C HIS A 21 -0.39 -4.38 9.29
N LYS A 22 -1.54 -3.76 9.01
CA LYS A 22 -2.87 -4.32 9.30
C LYS A 22 -3.80 -4.13 8.10
N PRO A 23 -4.63 -5.14 7.76
CA PRO A 23 -4.64 -6.51 8.30
C PRO A 23 -3.31 -7.23 8.07
N GLN A 24 -3.08 -8.33 8.81
CA GLN A 24 -1.82 -9.08 8.74
C GLN A 24 -1.50 -9.43 7.28
N PRO A 25 -0.36 -8.96 6.72
CA PRO A 25 -0.01 -9.28 5.35
C PRO A 25 0.26 -10.79 5.22
N ARG A 26 -0.08 -11.35 4.06
CA ARG A 26 0.28 -12.71 3.62
C ARG A 26 1.78 -12.95 3.81
N GLY A 27 2.55 -11.89 3.58
CA GLY A 27 3.98 -11.85 3.79
C GLY A 27 4.72 -12.39 2.58
N ASN A 28 5.85 -11.76 2.30
CA ASN A 28 6.78 -12.19 1.28
C ASN A 28 8.12 -12.50 1.94
N LEU A 29 8.40 -13.79 2.16
CA LEU A 29 9.66 -14.21 2.78
C LEU A 29 10.88 -14.04 1.85
N GLU A 30 10.66 -14.06 0.54
CA GLU A 30 11.72 -13.88 -0.46
C GLU A 30 12.25 -12.44 -0.44
N TRP A 31 11.36 -11.47 -0.23
CA TRP A 31 11.66 -10.04 -0.27
C TRP A 31 11.38 -9.33 1.06
N TRP A 32 11.45 -10.07 2.18
CA TRP A 32 11.45 -9.52 3.54
C TRP A 32 10.20 -8.68 3.86
N GLY A 33 9.06 -9.04 3.28
CA GLY A 33 7.76 -8.43 3.52
C GLY A 33 7.42 -7.26 2.60
N TYR A 34 8.27 -6.89 1.65
CA TYR A 34 7.98 -5.84 0.65
C TYR A 34 8.26 -6.37 -0.76
N CYS A 35 7.48 -5.95 -1.75
CA CYS A 35 7.74 -6.32 -3.14
C CYS A 35 7.49 -5.11 -4.03
N SER A 36 8.50 -4.69 -4.78
CA SER A 36 8.37 -3.63 -5.76
C SER A 36 8.34 -4.18 -7.19
N ARG A 37 7.50 -3.63 -8.06
CA ARG A 37 7.44 -4.09 -9.47
C ARG A 37 8.77 -3.85 -10.22
N GLY A 38 9.58 -2.88 -9.78
CA GLY A 38 10.94 -2.66 -10.28
C GLY A 38 11.86 -3.87 -10.08
N ASN A 39 11.58 -4.70 -9.06
CA ASN A 39 12.31 -5.93 -8.74
C ASN A 39 11.63 -7.20 -9.29
N GLY A 40 10.70 -7.08 -10.24
CA GLY A 40 10.07 -8.22 -10.92
C GLY A 40 8.85 -8.80 -10.22
N CYS A 41 8.34 -8.14 -9.18
CA CYS A 41 7.14 -8.56 -8.47
C CYS A 41 5.87 -8.48 -9.31
N SER A 42 4.91 -9.36 -9.04
CA SER A 42 3.55 -9.27 -9.59
C SER A 42 2.88 -7.99 -9.10
N THR A 43 2.01 -7.41 -9.93
CA THR A 43 1.15 -6.29 -9.54
C THR A 43 -0.10 -6.72 -8.76
N ALA A 44 -0.32 -8.02 -8.59
CA ALA A 44 -1.46 -8.56 -7.85
C ALA A 44 -1.19 -8.61 -6.33
N CYS A 45 -0.13 -9.31 -5.92
CA CYS A 45 0.25 -9.45 -4.52
C CYS A 45 1.78 -9.57 -4.39
N ASP A 46 2.28 -9.27 -3.19
CA ASP A 46 3.69 -9.48 -2.81
C ASP A 46 4.12 -10.95 -2.84
N ALA A 47 3.19 -11.88 -2.63
CA ALA A 47 3.45 -13.31 -2.75
C ALA A 47 2.27 -14.00 -3.47
N PRO A 48 2.51 -15.11 -4.20
CA PRO A 48 1.44 -15.81 -4.88
C PRO A 48 0.44 -16.41 -3.88
N ARG A 49 -0.80 -16.62 -4.32
CA ARG A 49 -1.89 -17.20 -3.50
C ARG A 49 -1.49 -18.49 -2.78
N ALA A 50 -0.67 -19.32 -3.42
CA ALA A 50 -0.17 -20.58 -2.88
C ALA A 50 0.70 -20.43 -1.59
N LYS A 51 1.16 -19.20 -1.28
CA LYS A 51 1.88 -18.89 -0.03
C LYS A 51 0.96 -18.43 1.09
N SER A 52 -0.34 -18.25 0.82
CA SER A 52 -1.30 -17.90 1.84
C SER A 52 -1.44 -19.00 2.89
N THR A 53 -1.63 -18.58 4.14
CA THR A 53 -1.91 -19.47 5.26
C THR A 53 -3.40 -19.47 5.63
N ILE A 54 -4.28 -18.90 4.79
CA ILE A 54 -5.70 -18.73 5.13
C ILE A 54 -6.43 -20.05 5.40
N ASP A 55 -6.03 -21.12 4.71
CA ASP A 55 -6.58 -22.47 4.89
C ASP A 55 -5.76 -23.32 5.87
N SER A 56 -4.74 -22.75 6.52
CA SER A 56 -3.92 -23.48 7.48
C SER A 56 -4.73 -23.77 8.75
N PRO A 57 -4.77 -25.02 9.24
CA PRO A 57 -5.44 -25.33 10.51
C PRO A 57 -4.74 -24.71 11.72
N TYR A 58 -3.54 -24.16 11.54
CA TYR A 58 -2.73 -23.55 12.60
C TYR A 58 -2.79 -22.02 12.60
N VAL A 59 -3.47 -21.41 11.62
CA VAL A 59 -3.60 -19.95 11.51
C VAL A 59 -5.09 -19.60 11.50
N GLN A 60 -5.53 -18.83 12.47
CA GLN A 60 -6.89 -18.33 12.48
C GLN A 60 -6.99 -17.13 11.52
N ALA A 61 -7.70 -17.31 10.40
CA ALA A 61 -8.01 -16.23 9.50
C ALA A 61 -8.83 -15.16 10.23
N LYS A 62 -8.50 -13.88 10.00
CA LYS A 62 -9.33 -12.78 10.50
C LYS A 62 -10.67 -12.83 9.80
N GLU A 63 -11.73 -12.95 10.58
CA GLU A 63 -13.11 -12.90 10.08
C GLU A 63 -13.57 -11.43 9.99
N ILE A 64 -14.26 -11.13 8.90
CA ILE A 64 -14.82 -9.81 8.58
C ILE A 64 -16.25 -9.97 8.03
N ARG A 65 -17.03 -8.88 8.00
CA ARG A 65 -18.41 -8.83 7.49
C ARG A 65 -18.54 -7.92 6.26
N ARG A 66 -19.47 -8.24 5.37
CA ARG A 66 -19.85 -7.36 4.25
C ARG A 66 -20.26 -5.97 4.77
N GLY A 67 -19.77 -4.92 4.12
CA GLY A 67 -20.13 -3.54 4.44
C GLY A 67 -19.54 -2.98 5.73
N GLU A 68 -18.86 -3.80 6.55
CA GLU A 68 -18.19 -3.29 7.74
C GLU A 68 -17.00 -2.41 7.34
N THR A 69 -16.61 -1.52 8.24
CA THR A 69 -15.39 -0.72 8.07
C THR A 69 -14.26 -1.36 8.85
N ILE A 70 -13.18 -1.69 8.16
CA ILE A 70 -11.93 -2.14 8.77
C ILE A 70 -10.89 -1.02 8.72
N GLU A 71 -9.98 -1.02 9.70
CA GLU A 71 -8.78 -0.19 9.65
C GLU A 71 -7.70 -0.89 8.83
N VAL A 72 -7.05 -0.12 7.95
CA VAL A 72 -5.88 -0.52 7.19
C VAL A 72 -4.72 0.35 7.64
N GLU A 73 -3.61 -0.28 8.01
CA GLU A 73 -2.44 0.37 8.62
C GLU A 73 -1.18 -0.03 7.85
N TRP A 74 -0.29 0.92 7.60
CA TRP A 74 1.05 0.68 7.06
C TRP A 74 2.08 1.50 7.83
N LEU A 75 3.31 1.00 7.87
CA LEU A 75 4.39 1.70 8.58
C LEU A 75 5.01 2.75 7.67
N ARG A 76 5.12 3.98 8.17
CA ARG A 76 5.79 5.05 7.42
C ARG A 76 7.29 4.83 7.41
N GLN A 77 7.83 4.48 6.25
CA GLN A 77 9.27 4.36 6.07
C GLN A 77 9.88 5.63 5.47
N ASN A 78 11.07 5.51 4.91
CA ASN A 78 11.91 6.62 4.47
C ASN A 78 11.28 7.45 3.34
N HIS A 79 10.62 6.86 2.34
CA HIS A 79 10.14 7.64 1.20
C HIS A 79 8.81 8.38 1.45
N PRO A 80 8.71 9.68 1.08
CA PRO A 80 7.50 10.47 1.23
C PRO A 80 6.51 10.32 0.07
N GLY A 81 5.27 10.73 0.36
CA GLY A 81 4.18 10.95 -0.59
C GLY A 81 3.75 9.74 -1.41
N GLY A 82 2.95 10.04 -2.42
CA GLY A 82 2.23 9.07 -3.23
C GLY A 82 0.84 8.76 -2.68
N PHE A 83 0.27 7.71 -3.26
CA PHE A 83 -1.10 7.30 -3.06
C PHE A 83 -1.13 5.85 -2.60
N VAL A 84 -2.07 5.54 -1.70
CA VAL A 84 -2.46 4.18 -1.39
C VAL A 84 -3.76 3.87 -2.11
N ARG A 85 -3.79 2.75 -2.84
CA ARG A 85 -5.01 2.18 -3.43
C ARG A 85 -5.36 0.90 -2.68
N LEU A 86 -6.62 0.77 -2.29
CA LEU A 86 -7.17 -0.42 -1.68
C LEU A 86 -8.21 -1.06 -2.59
N ALA A 87 -8.06 -2.37 -2.77
CA ALA A 87 -8.96 -3.20 -3.57
C ALA A 87 -9.15 -4.53 -2.86
N MET A 88 -10.36 -5.11 -2.91
CA MET A 88 -10.63 -6.42 -2.31
C MET A 88 -11.32 -7.33 -3.32
N VAL A 89 -10.81 -8.54 -3.46
CA VAL A 89 -11.29 -9.54 -4.43
C VAL A 89 -11.54 -10.89 -3.76
N PRO A 90 -12.36 -11.76 -4.35
CA PRO A 90 -12.40 -13.17 -3.97
C PRO A 90 -11.00 -13.81 -4.02
N PHE A 91 -10.69 -14.70 -3.07
CA PHE A 91 -9.34 -15.24 -2.91
C PHE A 91 -8.80 -15.96 -4.16
N ASP A 92 -9.68 -16.56 -4.97
CA ASP A 92 -9.32 -17.22 -6.23
C ASP A 92 -8.84 -16.27 -7.33
N GLN A 93 -9.12 -14.97 -7.19
CA GLN A 93 -8.67 -13.91 -8.09
C GLN A 93 -7.42 -13.19 -7.56
N SER A 94 -6.85 -13.61 -6.43
CA SER A 94 -5.75 -12.88 -5.77
C SER A 94 -4.40 -12.88 -6.52
N ASP A 95 -4.24 -13.71 -7.56
CA ASP A 95 -3.08 -13.66 -8.46
C ASP A 95 -3.37 -12.85 -9.75
N ASP A 96 -4.60 -12.31 -9.94
CA ASP A 96 -5.00 -11.50 -11.09
C ASP A 96 -4.97 -10.00 -10.75
N ALA A 97 -3.95 -9.29 -11.23
CA ALA A 97 -3.83 -7.85 -11.02
C ALA A 97 -5.01 -7.05 -11.62
N SER A 98 -5.59 -7.53 -12.72
CA SER A 98 -6.72 -6.86 -13.37
C SER A 98 -7.99 -6.98 -12.54
N ALA A 99 -8.12 -8.04 -11.72
CA ALA A 99 -9.22 -8.17 -10.78
C ALA A 99 -9.16 -7.06 -9.73
N PHE A 100 -7.99 -6.77 -9.17
CA PHE A 100 -7.82 -5.65 -8.23
C PHE A 100 -8.08 -4.30 -8.89
N ASP A 101 -7.63 -4.07 -10.12
CA ASP A 101 -7.92 -2.84 -10.85
C ASP A 101 -9.42 -2.58 -11.01
N ARG A 102 -10.22 -3.62 -11.24
CA ARG A 102 -11.68 -3.52 -11.36
C ARG A 102 -12.40 -3.39 -10.00
N HIS A 103 -11.74 -3.76 -8.91
CA HIS A 103 -12.30 -3.78 -7.56
C HIS A 103 -11.64 -2.77 -6.61
N ALA A 104 -10.97 -1.77 -7.15
CA ALA A 104 -10.44 -0.65 -6.37
C ALA A 104 -11.61 0.23 -5.89
N THR A 105 -11.79 0.32 -4.58
CA THR A 105 -12.93 1.04 -3.96
C THR A 105 -12.48 2.20 -3.07
N HIS A 106 -11.19 2.31 -2.78
CA HIS A 106 -10.68 3.34 -1.89
C HIS A 106 -9.27 3.76 -2.26
N TYR A 107 -9.04 5.07 -2.18
CA TYR A 107 -7.75 5.70 -2.33
C TYR A 107 -7.49 6.60 -1.13
N SER A 108 -6.24 6.75 -0.74
CA SER A 108 -5.81 7.75 0.24
C SER A 108 -4.46 8.31 -0.13
N CYS A 109 -4.09 9.45 0.45
CA CYS A 109 -2.68 9.82 0.48
C CYS A 109 -1.91 8.81 1.32
N TYR A 110 -0.64 8.57 0.96
CA TYR A 110 0.23 7.66 1.71
C TYR A 110 0.50 8.18 3.14
N GLU A 111 0.57 9.50 3.32
CA GLU A 111 0.77 10.15 4.62
C GLU A 111 -0.57 10.64 5.20
N SER A 112 -1.56 9.74 5.29
CA SER A 112 -2.94 10.05 5.71
C SER A 112 -3.06 10.53 7.15
N THR A 113 -2.40 9.83 8.06
CA THR A 113 -2.44 10.09 9.52
C THR A 113 -1.05 10.14 10.15
N CYS A 114 -0.01 9.83 9.37
CA CYS A 114 1.39 9.75 9.78
C CYS A 114 2.25 10.82 9.09
N ARG A 115 3.48 11.01 9.57
CA ARG A 115 4.54 11.80 8.92
C ARG A 115 5.91 11.37 9.45
N GLU A 116 6.98 11.87 8.85
CA GLU A 116 8.36 11.65 9.30
C GLU A 116 8.58 12.22 10.72
N ASP A 117 9.45 11.55 11.49
CA ASP A 117 9.88 12.08 12.80
C ASP A 117 11.01 13.11 12.67
N SER A 118 11.84 12.98 11.64
CA SER A 118 12.97 13.87 11.41
C SER A 118 13.08 14.27 9.95
N HIS A 119 13.33 15.55 9.72
CA HIS A 119 13.66 16.10 8.41
C HIS A 119 15.18 16.02 8.25
N ASP A 120 15.68 15.00 7.57
CA ASP A 120 17.10 14.94 7.20
C ASP A 120 17.29 15.53 5.79
N SER A 121 17.86 16.72 5.72
CA SER A 121 18.11 17.40 4.44
C SER A 121 19.10 16.65 3.54
N PHE A 122 19.92 15.74 4.09
CA PHE A 122 20.80 14.88 3.32
C PHE A 122 20.04 13.78 2.57
N LEU A 123 18.96 13.25 3.17
CA LEU A 123 18.12 12.21 2.56
C LEU A 123 17.10 12.80 1.58
N GLY A 124 16.88 14.11 1.62
CA GLY A 124 15.91 14.83 0.81
C GLY A 124 14.66 15.21 1.60
N VAL A 125 13.84 16.08 1.03
CA VAL A 125 12.69 16.69 1.72
C VAL A 125 11.72 15.61 2.20
N ASN A 126 11.42 15.63 3.49
CA ASN A 126 10.46 14.74 4.19
C ASN A 126 10.81 13.24 4.07
N ASN A 127 12.07 12.94 3.78
CA ASN A 127 12.62 11.59 3.79
C ASN A 127 13.04 11.19 5.22
N GLY A 128 12.86 9.92 5.58
CA GLY A 128 13.11 9.39 6.93
C GLY A 128 11.91 8.60 7.43
N SER A 129 12.03 7.75 8.46
CA SER A 129 10.90 6.99 9.00
C SER A 129 9.99 7.85 9.89
N GLY A 130 8.78 7.37 10.15
CA GLY A 130 7.88 7.93 11.17
C GLY A 130 7.58 6.91 12.27
N SER A 131 7.49 7.37 13.52
CA SER A 131 7.11 6.56 14.68
C SER A 131 5.63 6.19 14.69
N GLN A 132 4.81 6.95 13.96
CA GLN A 132 3.38 6.71 13.81
C GLN A 132 3.10 5.91 12.55
N ALA A 133 2.28 4.88 12.69
CA ALA A 133 1.74 4.18 11.54
C ALA A 133 0.73 5.06 10.81
N CYS A 134 0.70 4.94 9.49
CA CYS A 134 -0.28 5.56 8.62
C CYS A 134 -1.51 4.66 8.59
N THR A 135 -2.70 5.26 8.59
CA THR A 135 -3.96 4.53 8.65
C THR A 135 -5.00 5.11 7.71
N THR A 136 -5.87 4.24 7.20
CA THR A 136 -7.12 4.65 6.54
C THR A 136 -8.24 3.68 6.91
N LYS A 137 -9.48 4.09 6.63
CA LYS A 137 -10.67 3.26 6.78
C LYS A 137 -11.03 2.64 5.44
N PHE A 138 -11.29 1.34 5.45
CA PHE A 138 -11.73 0.61 4.26
C PHE A 138 -13.08 -0.03 4.53
N GLN A 139 -14.05 0.25 3.67
CA GLN A 139 -15.34 -0.45 3.71
C GLN A 139 -15.25 -1.74 2.91
N VAL A 140 -15.53 -2.87 3.56
CA VAL A 140 -15.59 -4.19 2.91
C VAL A 140 -16.70 -4.17 1.85
N PRO A 141 -16.42 -4.47 0.57
CA PRO A 141 -17.43 -4.43 -0.48
C PRO A 141 -18.61 -5.37 -0.18
N LYS A 142 -19.83 -4.85 -0.33
CA LYS A 142 -21.07 -5.63 -0.09
C LYS A 142 -21.35 -6.66 -1.19
N SER A 143 -20.66 -6.57 -2.33
CA SER A 143 -20.79 -7.49 -3.46
C SER A 143 -20.02 -8.80 -3.25
N LEU A 144 -19.12 -8.88 -2.27
CA LEU A 144 -18.28 -10.06 -2.07
C LEU A 144 -19.03 -11.20 -1.35
N PRO A 145 -18.93 -12.45 -1.83
CA PRO A 145 -19.55 -13.59 -1.17
C PRO A 145 -18.87 -13.92 0.16
N ASN A 146 -19.54 -14.73 0.98
CA ASN A 146 -18.88 -15.38 2.12
C ASN A 146 -17.72 -16.26 1.64
N GLY A 147 -16.67 -16.36 2.46
CA GLY A 147 -15.49 -17.14 2.16
C GLY A 147 -14.21 -16.33 2.15
N PRO A 148 -13.09 -16.94 1.72
CA PRO A 148 -11.79 -16.30 1.71
C PRO A 148 -11.74 -15.16 0.68
N VAL A 149 -11.13 -14.05 1.08
CA VAL A 149 -10.93 -12.85 0.26
C VAL A 149 -9.52 -12.31 0.46
N THR A 150 -9.06 -11.51 -0.49
CA THR A 150 -7.76 -10.84 -0.42
C THR A 150 -7.95 -9.33 -0.55
N LEU A 151 -7.42 -8.58 0.42
CA LEU A 151 -7.22 -7.14 0.33
C LEU A 151 -5.84 -6.87 -0.28
N GLN A 152 -5.78 -6.04 -1.32
CA GLN A 152 -4.54 -5.47 -1.84
C GLN A 152 -4.35 -4.07 -1.26
N TRP A 153 -3.15 -3.82 -0.75
CA TRP A 153 -2.58 -2.52 -0.47
C TRP A 153 -1.53 -2.22 -1.54
N LEU A 154 -1.73 -1.16 -2.32
CA LEU A 154 -0.81 -0.71 -3.37
C LEU A 154 -0.37 0.72 -3.06
N TRP A 155 0.93 0.95 -2.94
CA TRP A 155 1.54 2.27 -2.82
C TRP A 155 2.30 2.65 -4.09
N TYR A 156 2.00 3.81 -4.65
CA TYR A 156 2.61 4.32 -5.88
C TYR A 156 2.77 5.84 -5.87
N GLY A 157 3.64 6.35 -6.75
CA GLY A 157 3.84 7.79 -6.92
C GLY A 157 4.60 8.49 -5.77
N GLY A 158 5.15 7.75 -4.81
CA GLY A 158 6.09 8.36 -3.87
C GLY A 158 7.48 8.51 -4.49
N GLY A 159 8.34 9.27 -3.83
CA GLY A 159 9.63 9.62 -4.43
C GLY A 159 10.74 9.91 -3.44
N VAL A 160 11.66 10.75 -3.89
CA VAL A 160 12.96 10.98 -3.24
C VAL A 160 13.77 9.68 -3.19
N LEU A 161 13.97 9.05 -4.35
CA LEU A 161 14.78 7.85 -4.49
C LEU A 161 16.28 8.19 -4.50
N PHE A 162 17.09 7.50 -3.69
CA PHE A 162 18.55 7.73 -3.57
C PHE A 162 18.93 9.21 -3.32
N ALA A 163 18.13 9.93 -2.53
CA ALA A 163 18.26 11.36 -2.26
C ALA A 163 18.07 12.30 -3.48
N ASP A 164 17.66 11.77 -4.63
CA ASP A 164 17.25 12.58 -5.79
C ASP A 164 15.80 13.03 -5.62
N GLN A 165 15.60 14.33 -5.38
CA GLN A 165 14.30 14.95 -5.18
C GLN A 165 13.39 14.91 -6.41
N ASN A 166 13.93 14.53 -7.57
CA ASN A 166 13.19 14.39 -8.81
C ASN A 166 13.04 12.92 -9.23
N ALA A 167 13.27 11.96 -8.33
CA ALA A 167 13.16 10.53 -8.64
C ALA A 167 12.02 9.88 -7.83
N SER A 168 11.13 9.17 -8.53
CA SER A 168 10.09 8.32 -7.94
C SER A 168 10.58 6.88 -7.78
N PHE A 169 10.01 6.15 -6.83
CA PHE A 169 10.27 4.71 -6.66
C PHE A 169 9.19 3.85 -7.37
N ALA A 170 9.45 2.54 -7.49
CA ALA A 170 8.57 1.52 -8.05
C ALA A 170 7.38 1.19 -7.13
N HIS A 171 6.26 0.75 -7.71
CA HIS A 171 5.07 0.43 -6.91
C HIS A 171 5.34 -0.67 -5.87
N TYR A 172 4.90 -0.44 -4.64
CA TYR A 172 4.90 -1.44 -3.57
C TYR A 172 3.52 -2.07 -3.43
N VAL A 173 3.48 -3.38 -3.38
CA VAL A 173 2.22 -4.14 -3.22
C VAL A 173 2.36 -5.03 -1.99
N ASN A 174 1.30 -5.12 -1.19
CA ASN A 174 1.12 -6.18 -0.20
C ASN A 174 -0.32 -6.67 -0.23
N CYS A 175 -0.51 -7.96 0.04
CA CYS A 175 -1.83 -8.53 0.21
C CYS A 175 -2.06 -9.04 1.62
N ALA A 176 -3.29 -8.93 2.10
CA ALA A 176 -3.75 -9.58 3.32
C ALA A 176 -4.96 -10.46 3.03
N ASP A 177 -4.94 -11.69 3.53
CA ASP A 177 -6.01 -12.66 3.34
C ASP A 177 -6.91 -12.71 4.59
N MET A 178 -8.21 -12.66 4.37
CA MET A 178 -9.25 -12.65 5.41
C MET A 178 -10.45 -13.47 4.98
N LYS A 179 -11.43 -13.68 5.86
CA LYS A 179 -12.65 -14.43 5.56
C LYS A 179 -13.89 -13.59 5.79
N ILE A 180 -14.72 -13.43 4.77
CA ILE A 180 -16.06 -12.84 4.94
C ILE A 180 -17.01 -13.89 5.51
N VAL A 181 -17.70 -13.51 6.59
CA VAL A 181 -18.72 -14.29 7.28
C VAL A 181 -19.98 -13.46 7.48
N GLY A 182 -21.08 -14.13 7.86
CA GLY A 182 -22.37 -13.49 8.14
C GLY A 182 -23.41 -13.71 7.06
N ASP A 183 -24.65 -13.35 7.37
CA ASP A 183 -25.85 -13.61 6.55
C ASP A 183 -26.36 -12.35 5.83
N GLU A 184 -25.59 -11.25 5.88
CA GLU A 184 -25.93 -10.00 5.19
C GLU A 184 -26.07 -10.27 3.68
N PRO A 185 -27.11 -9.76 3.01
CA PRO A 185 -27.31 -10.02 1.59
C PRO A 185 -26.18 -9.44 0.75
N ILE A 186 -25.84 -10.13 -0.34
CA ILE A 186 -24.94 -9.58 -1.36
C ILE A 186 -25.65 -8.43 -2.06
N VAL A 187 -24.98 -7.29 -2.16
CA VAL A 187 -25.48 -6.11 -2.86
C VAL A 187 -24.55 -5.79 -4.02
N ASN A 188 -25.07 -5.94 -5.24
CA ASN A 188 -24.36 -5.62 -6.48
C ASN A 188 -24.61 -4.15 -6.82
N GLU A 189 -23.84 -3.27 -6.18
CA GLU A 189 -23.79 -1.84 -6.48
C GLU A 189 -22.65 -1.53 -7.46
N SER A 190 -22.81 -0.46 -8.25
CA SER A 190 -21.71 0.07 -9.05
C SER A 190 -20.59 0.55 -8.12
N ILE A 191 -19.36 0.14 -8.41
CA ILE A 191 -18.20 0.56 -7.61
C ILE A 191 -17.99 2.06 -7.85
N THR A 192 -18.18 2.84 -6.78
CA THR A 192 -17.80 4.26 -6.74
C THR A 192 -16.63 4.39 -5.78
N PRO A 193 -15.39 4.51 -6.28
CA PRO A 193 -14.24 4.61 -5.40
C PRO A 193 -14.29 5.89 -4.57
N THR A 194 -13.78 5.82 -3.35
CA THR A 194 -13.65 6.96 -2.43
C THR A 194 -12.22 7.46 -2.38
N PHE A 195 -12.01 8.72 -1.96
CA PHE A 195 -10.68 9.31 -1.83
C PHE A 195 -10.53 10.13 -0.55
N ASP A 196 -9.66 9.64 0.34
CA ASP A 196 -9.26 10.34 1.56
C ASP A 196 -8.02 11.20 1.28
N ALA A 197 -8.27 12.44 0.86
CA ALA A 197 -7.28 13.39 0.39
C ALA A 197 -6.56 14.17 1.53
N VAL A 198 -6.27 13.48 2.64
CA VAL A 198 -5.56 14.06 3.78
C VAL A 198 -4.08 13.75 3.65
N ASP A 199 -3.24 14.76 3.45
CA ASP A 199 -1.78 14.61 3.42
C ASP A 199 -1.15 15.36 4.61
N LYS A 200 -0.82 14.63 5.67
CA LYS A 200 -0.18 15.17 6.88
C LYS A 200 1.27 15.59 6.64
N GLY A 201 1.94 14.99 5.66
CA GLY A 201 3.32 15.27 5.30
C GLY A 201 3.49 16.51 4.41
N ALA A 202 2.42 16.97 3.77
CA ALA A 202 2.47 18.13 2.87
C ALA A 202 1.59 19.32 3.27
N GLY A 203 0.57 19.13 4.11
CA GLY A 203 -0.28 20.23 4.60
C GLY A 203 -1.20 20.85 3.54
N VAL A 204 -1.34 20.20 2.38
CA VAL A 204 -2.26 20.60 1.31
C VAL A 204 -3.59 19.86 1.49
N GLN A 205 -4.71 20.58 1.41
CA GLN A 205 -6.04 19.97 1.48
C GLN A 205 -6.49 19.47 0.10
N GLY A 206 -7.11 18.29 0.06
CA GLY A 206 -7.79 17.78 -1.14
C GLY A 206 -6.85 17.16 -2.18
N LYS A 207 -5.53 17.08 -1.91
CA LYS A 207 -4.53 16.54 -2.84
C LYS A 207 -3.45 15.81 -2.07
N CYS A 208 -2.86 14.80 -2.70
CA CYS A 208 -1.66 14.15 -2.20
C CYS A 208 -0.44 14.69 -2.93
N ARG A 209 0.67 14.80 -2.20
CA ARG A 209 2.00 14.96 -2.77
C ARG A 209 2.39 13.69 -3.53
N TYR A 210 3.00 13.82 -4.71
CA TYR A 210 3.53 12.69 -5.48
C TYR A 210 4.67 13.10 -6.42
N TRP A 211 5.37 12.11 -6.99
CA TRP A 211 6.44 12.26 -7.98
C TRP A 211 6.14 11.41 -9.21
N SER A 212 6.58 11.90 -10.38
CA SER A 212 6.43 11.27 -11.70
C SER A 212 4.97 11.05 -12.16
N THR A 213 4.19 10.26 -11.44
CA THR A 213 2.87 9.79 -11.85
C THR A 213 1.88 9.73 -10.70
N ASN A 214 0.64 10.11 -10.98
CA ASN A 214 -0.53 9.89 -10.13
C ASN A 214 -1.39 8.72 -10.62
N SER A 215 -0.84 7.81 -11.42
CA SER A 215 -1.54 6.59 -11.86
C SER A 215 -0.79 5.33 -11.48
N SER A 216 -1.54 4.37 -10.95
CA SER A 216 -1.11 2.98 -10.72
C SER A 216 -0.73 2.22 -12.00
N LYS A 217 -0.95 2.81 -13.18
CA LYS A 217 -0.59 2.26 -14.50
C LYS A 217 0.51 3.04 -15.21
N GLY A 218 0.87 4.23 -14.73
CA GLY A 218 1.78 5.16 -15.41
C GLY A 218 3.26 4.75 -15.34
N CYS A 219 3.83 4.72 -14.14
CA CYS A 219 5.26 4.46 -13.93
C CYS A 219 5.52 3.45 -12.82
N SER A 220 5.50 2.19 -13.21
CA SER A 220 5.43 1.10 -12.26
C SER A 220 6.78 0.60 -11.71
N LYS A 221 7.88 0.91 -12.40
CA LYS A 221 9.25 0.50 -12.02
C LYS A 221 10.10 1.64 -11.43
N GLY A 222 9.57 2.87 -11.39
CA GLY A 222 10.27 4.04 -10.88
C GLY A 222 11.62 4.30 -11.57
N ALA A 223 12.48 5.07 -10.90
CA ALA A 223 13.84 5.38 -11.32
C ALA A 223 14.86 4.29 -10.93
N GLU A 224 14.43 3.21 -10.26
CA GLU A 224 15.25 2.03 -9.94
C GLU A 224 15.74 1.31 -11.21
N THR A 225 14.91 1.35 -12.25
CA THR A 225 15.31 0.97 -13.60
C THR A 225 15.52 2.27 -14.38
N LYS A 226 16.51 2.34 -15.29
CA LYS A 226 16.79 3.54 -16.12
C LYS A 226 15.66 3.91 -17.11
N ASP A 227 14.42 3.52 -16.80
CA ASP A 227 13.22 3.87 -17.52
C ASP A 227 12.90 5.36 -17.28
N GLN A 228 12.63 6.08 -18.37
CA GLN A 228 12.46 7.54 -18.36
C GLN A 228 11.26 8.01 -17.54
N CYS A 229 10.31 7.13 -17.20
CA CYS A 229 9.14 7.53 -16.43
C CYS A 229 9.45 7.83 -14.96
N GLY A 230 10.56 7.33 -14.40
CA GLY A 230 10.87 7.46 -12.97
C GLY A 230 11.30 8.86 -12.50
N TYR A 231 11.40 9.82 -13.42
CA TYR A 231 11.91 11.16 -13.12
C TYR A 231 10.85 12.24 -13.29
N GLY A 232 10.79 13.16 -12.33
CA GLY A 232 9.88 14.30 -12.29
C GLY A 232 9.87 14.91 -10.89
N GLY A 233 9.73 16.24 -10.82
CA GLY A 233 9.67 16.95 -9.55
C GLY A 233 8.41 16.65 -8.74
N GLU A 234 8.39 17.16 -7.52
CA GLU A 234 7.23 17.10 -6.62
C GLU A 234 5.99 17.75 -7.26
N GLN A 235 4.86 17.07 -7.13
CA GLN A 235 3.56 17.49 -7.65
C GLN A 235 2.46 17.24 -6.61
N PHE A 236 1.29 17.86 -6.83
CA PHE A 236 0.12 17.71 -5.99
C PHE A 236 -1.11 17.38 -6.82
N GLY A 237 -1.80 16.30 -6.49
CA GLY A 237 -2.94 15.86 -7.28
C GLY A 237 -3.78 14.77 -6.63
N GLU A 238 -4.70 14.27 -7.43
CA GLU A 238 -5.59 13.17 -7.10
C GLU A 238 -5.18 11.94 -7.93
N PRO A 239 -5.55 10.72 -7.53
CA PRO A 239 -5.39 9.53 -8.37
C PRO A 239 -6.02 9.73 -9.75
N ALA A 240 -5.27 9.50 -10.82
CA ALA A 240 -5.76 9.65 -12.20
C ALA A 240 -6.95 8.71 -12.49
N GLU A 241 -7.00 7.57 -11.80
CA GLU A 241 -8.10 6.60 -11.88
C GLU A 241 -9.44 7.19 -11.45
N LEU A 242 -9.45 8.24 -10.62
CA LEU A 242 -10.69 8.93 -10.20
C LEU A 242 -11.09 10.03 -11.17
N GLN A 243 -10.11 10.68 -11.78
CA GLN A 243 -10.35 11.77 -12.75
C GLN A 243 -11.07 11.26 -14.00
N ASN A 244 -10.74 10.04 -14.44
CA ASN A 244 -11.37 9.39 -15.60
C ASN A 244 -12.81 8.91 -15.36
N ILE A 245 -13.30 8.89 -14.11
CA ILE A 245 -14.68 8.53 -13.79
C ILE A 245 -15.61 9.75 -13.90
N ALA A 246 -15.08 10.96 -13.69
CA ALA A 246 -15.84 12.20 -13.76
C ALA A 246 -16.20 12.64 -15.20
N GLU A 247 -15.54 12.09 -16.22
CA GLU A 247 -15.79 12.40 -17.64
C GLU A 247 -16.78 11.43 -18.32
N GLN A 248 -17.36 10.49 -17.58
CA GLN A 248 -18.32 9.50 -18.09
C GLN A 248 -19.79 9.80 -17.71
N PHE A 249 -20.07 11.01 -17.19
CA PHE A 249 -21.43 11.49 -16.89
C PHE A 249 -21.69 12.87 -17.52
#